data_AF-A0A0P7XXE0-F1
#
_entry.id   AF-A0A0P7XXE0-F1
#
_cell.length_a   1.000
_cell.length_b   1.000
_cell.length_c   1.000
_cell.angle_alpha   90.00
_cell.angle_beta   90.00
_cell.angle_gamma   90.00
#
_symmetry.space_group_name_H-M   'P 1'
#
loop_
_entity.id
_entity.type
_entity.pdbx_description
1 polymer ?
#
loop_
_entity_poly.entity_id
_entity_poly.type
_entity_poly.pdbx_seq_one_letter_code
_entity_poly.pdbx_strand_id
1 'polypeptide(L)'
;MILGSINITKRAVSTHRDSYLLENLSVVSVRRPFLPSATIIGGGLAAFAAAFADLLHAHELALLVGLLAVALIVGFQAGQLKLLSRDLRGSELSGAIWGQYARLNHIRMQIVAAISHKDEGAPS
;
A
#
# COMPACT_ATOMS: atom_id res chain seq x y z
N MET A 1 6.44 6.62 -6.41
CA MET A 1 5.38 7.23 -7.27
C MET A 1 4.00 6.74 -6.84
N ILE A 2 2.93 7.49 -7.13
CA ILE A 2 1.53 7.05 -7.01
C ILE A 2 1.02 6.87 -8.44
N LEU A 3 0.31 5.78 -8.71
CA LEU A 3 -0.46 5.62 -9.93
C LEU A 3 -1.82 6.29 -9.70
N GLY A 4 -1.90 7.58 -10.02
CA GLY A 4 -3.08 8.43 -9.85
C GLY A 4 -2.78 9.75 -9.13
N SER A 5 -3.75 10.66 -9.14
CA SER A 5 -3.74 11.89 -8.34
C SER A 5 -4.69 11.75 -7.14
N ILE A 6 -4.23 12.20 -5.97
CA ILE A 6 -5.06 12.36 -4.78
C ILE A 6 -4.93 13.83 -4.40
N ASN A 7 -6.06 14.51 -4.31
CA ASN A 7 -6.14 15.89 -3.85
C ASN A 7 -7.01 15.94 -2.60
N ILE A 8 -6.44 16.38 -1.49
CA ILE A 8 -7.11 16.45 -0.19
C ILE A 8 -7.52 17.90 0.02
N THR A 9 -8.82 18.15 0.05
CA THR A 9 -9.39 19.44 0.43
C THR A 9 -9.95 19.34 1.85
N LYS A 10 -10.19 20.48 2.52
CA LYS A 10 -10.76 20.55 3.88
C LYS A 10 -12.07 19.75 4.08
N ARG A 11 -12.80 19.40 3.01
CA ARG A 11 -14.11 18.72 3.05
C ARG A 11 -14.24 17.48 2.18
N ALA A 12 -13.36 17.28 1.19
CA ALA A 12 -13.39 16.10 0.33
C ALA A 12 -11.98 15.57 -0.01
N VAL A 13 -11.88 14.26 -0.20
CA VAL A 13 -10.74 13.59 -0.82
C VAL A 13 -11.12 13.27 -2.26
N SER A 14 -10.51 13.98 -3.21
CA SER A 14 -10.70 13.75 -4.64
C SER A 14 -9.58 12.87 -5.17
N THR A 15 -9.94 11.74 -5.73
CA THR A 15 -9.06 10.87 -6.51
C THR A 15 -9.18 11.24 -7.99
N HIS A 16 -8.32 10.67 -8.84
CA HIS A 16 -8.42 10.83 -10.29
C HIS A 16 -9.78 10.46 -10.88
N ARG A 17 -10.55 9.58 -10.22
CA ARG A 17 -11.83 9.06 -10.75
C ARG A 17 -13.06 9.46 -9.94
N ASP A 18 -12.90 9.77 -8.65
CA ASP A 18 -14.02 9.92 -7.72
C ASP A 18 -13.70 10.95 -6.62
N SER A 19 -14.70 11.70 -6.17
CA SER A 19 -14.59 12.61 -5.02
C SER A 19 -15.41 12.09 -3.85
N TYR A 20 -14.76 11.88 -2.70
CA TYR A 20 -15.39 11.39 -1.49
C TYR A 20 -15.44 12.49 -0.44
N LEU A 21 -16.61 12.77 0.12
CA LEU A 21 -16.74 13.65 1.28
C LEU A 21 -16.07 13.00 2.50
N LEU A 22 -15.27 13.77 3.25
CA LEU A 22 -14.60 13.28 4.46
C LEU A 22 -15.61 12.79 5.52
N GLU A 23 -16.83 13.35 5.52
CA GLU A 23 -17.94 12.98 6.42
C GLU A 23 -18.38 11.53 6.28
N ASN A 24 -18.33 11.01 5.07
CA ASN A 24 -18.83 9.67 4.79
C ASN A 24 -17.69 8.64 4.81
N LEU A 25 -16.44 9.05 5.01
CA LEU A 25 -15.27 8.19 4.93
C LEU A 25 -15.10 7.40 6.25
N SER A 26 -15.47 6.12 6.26
CA SER A 26 -15.47 5.31 7.49
C SER A 26 -14.18 4.53 7.72
N VAL A 27 -13.49 4.11 6.65
CA VAL A 27 -12.25 3.33 6.78
C VAL A 27 -11.21 3.77 5.75
N VAL A 28 -10.03 4.15 6.24
CA VAL A 28 -8.83 4.38 5.44
C VAL A 28 -7.81 3.30 5.78
N SER A 29 -7.58 2.36 4.85
CA SER A 29 -6.62 1.26 5.05
C SER A 29 -5.55 1.25 3.97
N VAL A 30 -4.29 1.09 4.37
CA VAL A 30 -3.17 0.86 3.45
C VAL A 30 -2.71 -0.58 3.65
N ARG A 31 -2.66 -1.35 2.57
CA ARG A 31 -2.21 -2.76 2.56
C ARG A 31 -0.99 -2.91 1.66
N ARG A 32 -0.21 -3.96 1.90
CA ARG A 32 0.93 -4.39 1.06
C ARG A 32 0.61 -5.74 0.43
N PRO A 33 -0.20 -5.78 -0.63
CA PRO A 33 -0.75 -7.03 -1.15
C PRO A 33 0.32 -7.98 -1.70
N PHE A 34 1.45 -7.46 -2.19
CA PHE A 34 2.52 -8.27 -2.75
C PHE A 34 3.55 -8.75 -1.72
N LEU A 35 3.48 -8.27 -0.47
CA LEU A 35 4.44 -8.65 0.56
C LEU A 35 4.37 -10.16 0.89
N PRO A 36 3.20 -10.78 1.11
CA PRO A 36 3.12 -12.22 1.39
C PRO A 36 3.71 -13.06 0.25
N SER A 37 3.36 -12.76 -1.01
CA SER A 37 3.90 -13.46 -2.17
C SER A 37 5.41 -13.28 -2.31
N ALA A 38 5.92 -12.07 -2.11
CA ALA A 38 7.36 -11.80 -2.12
C ALA A 38 8.09 -12.53 -0.99
N THR A 39 7.45 -12.69 0.18
CA THR A 39 8.02 -13.43 1.31
C THR A 39 8.09 -14.93 1.03
N ILE A 40 7.06 -15.51 0.39
CA ILE A 40 7.05 -16.93 -0.01
C ILE A 40 8.12 -17.19 -1.06
N ILE A 41 8.17 -16.38 -2.12
CA ILE A 41 9.15 -16.53 -3.20
C ILE A 41 10.57 -16.31 -2.67
N GLY A 42 10.78 -15.25 -1.88
CA GLY A 42 12.06 -14.96 -1.25
C GLY A 42 12.50 -16.07 -0.30
N GLY A 43 11.59 -16.57 0.55
CA GLY A 43 11.87 -17.70 1.43
C GLY A 43 12.26 -18.96 0.66
N GLY A 44 11.55 -19.27 -0.43
CA GLY A 44 11.88 -20.41 -1.30
C GLY A 44 13.24 -20.28 -1.97
N LEU A 45 13.56 -19.11 -2.53
CA LEU A 45 14.87 -18.86 -3.15
C LEU A 45 16.01 -18.90 -2.13
N ALA A 46 15.80 -18.36 -0.92
CA ALA A 46 16.78 -18.43 0.16
C ALA A 46 17.02 -19.88 0.62
N ALA A 47 15.95 -20.65 0.79
CA ALA A 47 16.05 -22.07 1.16
C ALA A 47 16.77 -22.88 0.07
N PHE A 48 16.46 -22.62 -1.21
CA PHE A 48 17.16 -23.23 -2.34
C PHE A 48 18.65 -22.88 -2.34
N ALA A 49 18.99 -21.59 -2.23
CA ALA A 49 20.37 -21.14 -2.20
C ALA A 49 21.16 -21.77 -1.04
N ALA A 50 20.53 -21.93 0.14
CA ALA A 50 21.15 -22.57 1.30
C ALA A 50 21.31 -24.09 1.11
N ALA A 51 20.31 -24.76 0.53
CA ALA A 51 20.32 -26.21 0.33
C ALA A 51 21.31 -26.68 -0.73
N PHE A 52 21.61 -25.84 -1.73
CA PHE A 52 22.50 -26.15 -2.85
C PHE A 52 23.74 -25.25 -2.88
N ALA A 53 24.09 -24.61 -1.75
CA ALA A 53 25.20 -23.65 -1.69
C ALA A 53 26.56 -24.24 -2.11
N ASP A 54 26.72 -25.56 -1.94
CA ASP A 54 27.90 -26.33 -2.31
C ASP A 54 27.96 -26.67 -3.81
N LEU A 55 26.80 -26.74 -4.46
CA LEU A 55 26.64 -27.04 -5.89
C LEU A 55 26.65 -25.79 -6.76
N LEU A 56 26.29 -24.63 -6.19
CA LEU A 56 26.22 -23.37 -6.92
C LEU A 56 27.57 -22.69 -7.07
N HIS A 57 27.83 -22.16 -8.25
CA HIS A 57 28.96 -21.27 -8.47
C HIS A 57 28.72 -19.90 -7.81
N ALA A 58 29.82 -19.21 -7.45
CA ALA A 58 29.75 -17.92 -6.77
C ALA A 58 28.90 -16.88 -7.51
N HIS A 59 28.90 -16.90 -8.85
CA HIS A 59 28.10 -15.98 -9.66
C HIS A 59 26.60 -16.34 -9.68
N GLU A 60 26.25 -17.63 -9.61
CA GLU A 60 24.85 -18.09 -9.51
C GLU A 60 24.26 -17.71 -8.16
N LEU A 61 25.05 -17.88 -7.10
CA LEU A 61 24.68 -17.46 -5.75
C LEU A 61 24.47 -15.94 -5.68
N ALA A 62 25.36 -15.16 -6.31
CA ALA A 62 25.21 -13.70 -6.42
C ALA A 62 23.93 -13.31 -7.18
N LEU A 63 23.59 -14.01 -8.27
CA LEU A 63 22.36 -13.79 -9.02
C LEU A 63 21.12 -14.11 -8.19
N LEU A 64 21.12 -15.21 -7.43
CA LEU A 64 20.01 -15.58 -6.56
C LEU A 64 19.78 -14.56 -5.44
N VAL A 65 20.86 -14.13 -4.78
CA VAL A 65 20.79 -13.09 -3.74
C VAL A 65 20.28 -11.77 -4.34
N GLY A 66 20.76 -11.40 -5.53
CA GLY A 66 20.30 -10.22 -6.25
C GLY A 66 18.80 -10.30 -6.59
N LEU A 67 18.35 -11.43 -7.13
CA LEU A 67 16.96 -11.66 -7.48
C LEU A 67 16.04 -11.61 -6.25
N LEU A 68 16.48 -12.21 -5.14
CA LEU A 68 15.78 -12.16 -3.86
C LEU A 68 15.66 -10.73 -3.32
N ALA A 69 16.75 -9.96 -3.35
CA ALA A 69 16.74 -8.57 -2.94
C ALA A 69 15.75 -7.74 -3.79
N VAL A 70 15.79 -7.90 -5.11
CA VAL A 70 14.86 -7.22 -6.03
C VAL A 70 13.40 -7.60 -5.75
N ALA A 71 13.11 -8.89 -5.60
CA ALA A 71 11.75 -9.38 -5.33
C ALA A 71 11.19 -8.80 -4.01
N LEU A 72 12.00 -8.79 -2.95
CA LEU A 72 11.62 -8.21 -1.67
C LEU A 72 11.42 -6.69 -1.74
N ILE A 73 12.31 -5.98 -2.42
CA ILE A 73 12.21 -4.52 -2.61
C ILE A 73 10.92 -4.17 -3.34
N VAL A 74 10.61 -4.86 -4.44
CA VAL A 74 9.38 -4.62 -5.22
C VAL A 74 8.14 -4.91 -4.38
N GLY A 75 8.12 -6.05 -3.67
CA GLY A 75 7.00 -6.42 -2.81
C GLY A 75 6.78 -5.48 -1.63
N PHE A 76 7.85 -4.88 -1.09
CA PHE A 76 7.80 -3.96 0.04
C PHE A 76 7.38 -2.54 -0.37
N GLN A 77 7.80 -2.10 -1.56
CA GLN A 77 7.50 -0.76 -2.05
C GLN A 77 6.04 -0.63 -2.51
N ALA A 78 5.46 -1.68 -3.08
CA ALA A 78 4.09 -1.65 -3.59
C ALA A 78 3.05 -1.68 -2.46
N GLY A 79 2.25 -0.62 -2.38
CA GLY A 79 1.12 -0.49 -1.46
C GLY A 79 -0.18 -0.18 -2.20
N GLN A 80 -1.28 -0.51 -1.53
CA GLN A 80 -2.63 -0.23 -1.98
C GLN A 80 -3.37 0.52 -0.87
N LEU A 81 -3.89 1.70 -1.19
CA LEU A 81 -4.76 2.48 -0.31
C LEU A 81 -6.21 2.19 -0.71
N LYS A 82 -7.01 1.72 0.24
CA LYS A 82 -8.44 1.49 0.07
C LYS A 82 -9.21 2.49 0.94
N LEU A 83 -10.03 3.30 0.29
CA LEU A 83 -10.95 4.24 0.91
C LEU A 83 -12.34 3.58 0.93
N LEU A 84 -12.90 3.38 2.12
CA LEU A 84 -14.26 2.87 2.31
C LEU A 84 -15.14 4.01 2.81
N SER A 85 -16.22 4.31 2.09
CA SER A 85 -17.25 5.24 2.54
C SER A 85 -18.43 4.47 3.11
N ARG A 86 -19.06 5.01 4.17
CA ARG A 86 -20.26 4.48 4.82
C ARG A 86 -21.46 4.47 3.87
N ASP A 87 -21.51 5.43 2.95
CA ASP A 87 -22.52 5.53 1.88
C ASP A 87 -22.28 4.59 0.70
N LEU A 88 -21.11 3.93 0.64
CA LEU A 88 -20.76 2.97 -0.42
C LEU A 88 -20.91 1.51 0.03
N ARG A 89 -21.81 1.22 0.99
CA ARG A 89 -22.29 -0.14 1.26
C ARG A 89 -23.09 -0.64 0.04
N GLY A 90 -22.39 -1.05 -1.02
CA GLY A 90 -23.01 -1.62 -2.22
C GLY A 90 -22.35 -1.23 -3.55
N SER A 91 -21.36 -0.34 -3.57
CA SER A 91 -20.68 0.05 -4.81
C SER A 91 -19.29 -0.59 -4.87
N GLU A 92 -19.01 -1.32 -5.95
CA GLU A 92 -17.73 -1.97 -6.24
C GLU A 92 -16.56 -0.98 -6.42
N LEU A 93 -16.82 0.32 -6.34
CA LEU A 93 -15.88 1.43 -6.50
C LEU A 93 -15.31 1.94 -5.16
N SER A 94 -14.94 1.03 -4.25
CA SER A 94 -13.91 1.39 -3.27
C SER A 94 -12.57 1.49 -3.98
N GLY A 95 -12.34 2.63 -4.64
CA GLY A 95 -11.18 2.90 -5.49
C GLY A 95 -9.89 2.53 -4.79
N ALA A 96 -9.25 1.45 -5.26
CA ALA A 96 -7.96 1.03 -4.81
C ALA A 96 -6.90 1.91 -5.47
N ILE A 97 -6.25 2.76 -4.68
CA ILE A 97 -5.17 3.61 -5.18
C ILE A 97 -3.84 2.90 -4.97
N TRP A 98 -3.12 2.69 -6.05
CA TRP A 98 -1.84 1.99 -6.05
C TRP A 98 -0.69 2.97 -6.01
N GLY A 99 0.35 2.64 -5.25
CA GLY A 99 1.52 3.50 -5.15
C GLY A 99 2.52 3.00 -4.14
N GLN A 100 3.52 3.82 -3.88
CA GLN A 100 4.54 3.50 -2.88
C GLN A 100 3.94 3.50 -1.47
N TYR A 101 4.11 2.40 -0.73
CA TYR A 101 3.52 2.23 0.61
C TYR A 101 3.80 3.40 1.55
N ALA A 102 5.05 3.86 1.62
CA ALA A 102 5.45 4.96 2.51
C ALA A 102 4.63 6.24 2.25
N ARG A 103 4.42 6.57 0.97
CA ARG A 103 3.65 7.76 0.57
C ARG A 103 2.16 7.57 0.83
N LEU A 104 1.62 6.39 0.56
CA LEU A 104 0.22 6.06 0.86
C LEU A 104 -0.06 6.09 2.37
N ASN A 105 0.88 5.63 3.19
CA ASN A 105 0.77 5.67 4.64
C ASN A 105 0.80 7.10 5.18
N HIS A 106 1.65 7.96 4.61
CA HIS A 106 1.67 9.38 4.94
C HIS A 106 0.33 10.06 4.58
N ILE A 107 -0.21 9.78 3.39
CA ILE A 107 -1.53 10.27 2.97
C ILE A 107 -2.64 9.77 3.90
N ARG A 108 -2.61 8.49 4.30
CA ARG A 108 -3.54 7.95 5.30
C ARG A 108 -3.49 8.76 6.60
N MET A 109 -2.30 9.06 7.11
CA MET A 109 -2.15 9.85 8.34
C MET A 109 -2.72 11.26 8.18
N GLN A 110 -2.50 11.91 7.03
CA GLN A 110 -3.07 13.23 6.75
C GLN A 110 -4.61 13.21 6.71
N ILE A 111 -5.20 12.18 6.10
CA ILE A 111 -6.67 12.02 6.08
C ILE A 111 -7.21 11.81 7.48
N VAL A 112 -6.58 10.95 8.29
CA VAL A 112 -6.98 10.70 9.69
C VAL A 112 -6.89 11.99 10.51
N ALA A 113 -5.80 12.75 10.39
CA ALA A 113 -5.64 14.02 11.10
C ALA A 113 -6.71 15.05 10.70
N ALA A 114 -7.08 15.12 9.42
CA ALA A 114 -8.14 15.99 8.94
C ALA A 114 -9.53 15.60 9.44
N ILE A 115 -9.79 14.30 9.65
CA ILE A 115 -11.03 13.80 10.26
C ILE A 115 -11.06 14.20 11.75
N SER A 116 -9.97 13.97 12.49
CA SER A 116 -9.91 14.27 13.93
C SER A 116 -10.10 15.76 14.26
N HIS A 117 -9.47 16.67 13.50
CA HIS A 117 -9.65 18.12 13.72
C HIS A 117 -11.06 18.62 13.42
N LYS A 118 -11.85 17.88 12.64
CA LYS A 118 -13.24 18.25 12.38
C LYS A 118 -14.13 17.93 13.57
N ASP A 119 -13.92 16.79 14.22
CA ASP A 119 -14.69 16.38 15.40
C ASP A 119 -14.47 17.33 16.59
N GLU A 120 -13.28 17.94 16.72
CA GLU A 120 -12.99 18.95 17.75
C GLU A 120 -13.69 20.30 17.51
N GLY A 121 -14.19 20.56 16.30
CA GLY A 121 -14.83 21.82 15.90
C GLY A 121 -16.36 21.82 15.92
N ALA A 122 -17.01 20.74 16.38
CA ALA A 122 -18.46 20.65 16.49
C ALA A 122 -18.90 21.00 17.93
N PRO A 123 -19.37 22.24 18.21
CA PRO A 123 -20.09 22.49 19.44
C PRO A 123 -21.39 21.65 19.43
N SER A 124 -21.52 20.83 20.46
CA SER A 124 -22.74 20.10 20.84
C SER A 124 -23.94 21.02 21.04
#